data_AF-E5RJ41-F1
#
_entry.id   AF-E5RJ41-F1
#
_cell.length_a   1.000
_cell.length_b   1.000
_cell.length_c   1.000
_cell.angle_alpha   90.00
_cell.angle_beta   90.00
_cell.angle_gamma   90.00
#
_symmetry.space_group_name_H-M   'P 1'
#
loop_
_entity.id
_entity.type
_entity.pdbx_description
1 polymer ?
#
loop_
_entity_poly.entity_id
_entity_poly.type
_entity_poly.pdbx_seq_one_letter_code
_entity_poly.pdbx_strand_id
1 'polypeptide(L)'
;MKAAAGEFADDPCSSVKRGNMVRAARALLSAVTRLLILADMADVYKLLVQLKVVEDGILKLRNAGNEQDLGIQYKALKPEVDKLNIMAAKRQQELKDVGHRDQMAAARGILQKNVPILYTASQACLQHPDVAAYKANRDLIYKQLQQAVTGISNAAQATAS
;
A
#
# COMPACT_ATOMS: atom_id res chain seq x y z
N MET A 1 30.76 -17.62 6.69
CA MET A 1 31.05 -16.57 7.68
C MET A 1 31.55 -17.15 9.01
N LYS A 2 30.76 -17.99 9.71
CA LYS A 2 31.14 -18.56 11.01
C LYS A 2 32.52 -19.25 11.01
N ALA A 3 32.77 -20.13 10.04
CA ALA A 3 34.07 -20.82 9.91
C ALA A 3 35.24 -19.84 9.67
N ALA A 4 35.16 -19.00 8.62
CA ALA A 4 36.19 -18.02 8.31
C ALA A 4 36.44 -16.98 9.43
N ALA A 5 35.41 -16.65 10.22
CA ALA A 5 35.55 -15.81 11.40
C ALA A 5 36.28 -16.53 12.54
N GLY A 6 35.96 -17.81 12.78
CA GLY A 6 36.65 -18.65 13.76
C GLY A 6 38.13 -18.82 13.41
N GLU A 7 38.43 -19.17 12.16
CA GLU A 7 39.82 -19.30 11.69
C GLU A 7 40.62 -18.01 11.87
N PHE A 8 40.02 -16.85 11.61
CA PHE A 8 40.66 -15.54 11.85
C PHE A 8 40.81 -15.23 13.35
N ALA A 9 39.82 -15.58 14.18
CA ALA A 9 39.89 -15.36 15.62
C ALA A 9 41.03 -16.16 16.28
N ASP A 10 41.29 -17.37 15.78
CA ASP A 10 42.40 -18.22 16.24
C ASP A 10 43.78 -17.70 15.78
N ASP A 11 43.83 -16.85 14.75
CA ASP A 11 45.08 -16.32 14.17
C ASP A 11 44.86 -14.92 13.52
N PRO A 12 44.75 -13.87 14.34
CA PRO A 12 44.33 -12.54 13.90
C PRO A 12 45.41 -11.79 13.11
N CYS A 13 46.67 -12.20 13.20
CA CYS A 13 47.78 -11.59 12.47
C CYS A 13 47.90 -12.10 11.02
N SER A 14 47.17 -13.16 10.66
CA SER A 14 47.17 -13.72 9.30
C SER A 14 46.39 -12.87 8.31
N SER A 15 47.11 -12.30 7.34
CA SER A 15 46.53 -11.51 6.24
C SER A 15 45.60 -12.35 5.35
N VAL A 16 45.91 -13.63 5.14
CA VAL A 16 45.10 -14.57 4.33
C VAL A 16 43.77 -14.86 5.02
N LYS A 17 43.79 -15.22 6.31
CA LYS A 17 42.58 -15.53 7.08
C LYS A 17 41.68 -14.30 7.23
N ARG A 18 42.28 -13.12 7.45
CA ARG A 18 41.56 -11.84 7.40
C ARG A 18 40.87 -11.63 6.05
N GLY A 19 41.57 -11.87 4.94
CA GLY A 19 41.02 -11.76 3.59
C GLY A 19 39.85 -12.72 3.33
N ASN A 20 39.96 -13.97 3.80
CA ASN A 20 38.89 -14.97 3.71
C ASN A 20 37.66 -14.53 4.51
N MET A 21 37.85 -14.08 5.75
CA MET A 21 36.78 -13.57 6.60
C MET A 21 36.08 -12.37 5.95
N VAL A 22 36.82 -11.38 5.43
CA VAL A 22 36.24 -10.20 4.78
C VAL A 22 35.41 -10.59 3.54
N ARG A 23 35.90 -11.52 2.71
CA ARG A 23 35.13 -12.04 1.57
C ARG A 23 33.85 -12.74 2.02
N ALA A 24 33.93 -13.59 3.04
CA ALA A 24 32.76 -14.26 3.60
C ALA A 24 31.75 -13.26 4.20
N ALA A 25 32.21 -12.18 4.83
CA ALA A 25 31.37 -11.13 5.39
C ALA A 25 30.64 -10.34 4.29
N ARG A 26 31.35 -9.96 3.22
CA ARG A 26 30.74 -9.29 2.06
C ARG A 26 29.69 -10.16 1.37
N ALA A 27 29.98 -11.45 1.20
CA ALA A 27 29.02 -12.40 0.63
C ALA A 27 27.78 -12.53 1.53
N LEU A 28 27.96 -12.64 2.85
CA LEU A 28 26.86 -12.68 3.80
C LEU A 28 26.01 -11.40 3.75
N LEU A 29 26.65 -10.22 3.77
CA LEU A 29 25.95 -8.94 3.69
C LEU A 29 25.12 -8.84 2.40
N SER A 30 25.70 -9.22 1.25
CA SER A 30 24.98 -9.24 -0.02
C SER A 30 23.76 -10.16 -0.01
N ALA A 31 23.90 -11.36 0.56
CA ALA A 31 22.80 -12.31 0.69
C ALA A 31 21.68 -11.79 1.61
N VAL A 32 22.03 -11.20 2.76
CA VAL A 32 21.06 -10.60 3.69
C VAL A 32 20.37 -9.40 3.05
N THR A 33 21.08 -8.53 2.34
CA THR A 33 20.47 -7.40 1.63
C THR A 33 19.47 -7.88 0.58
N ARG A 34 19.80 -8.91 -0.20
CA ARG A 34 18.86 -9.49 -1.17
C ARG A 34 17.60 -10.04 -0.50
N LEU A 35 17.75 -10.71 0.65
CA LEU A 35 16.62 -11.22 1.43
C LEU A 35 15.71 -10.08 1.91
N LEU A 36 16.29 -9.00 2.45
CA LEU A 36 15.53 -7.85 2.93
C LEU A 36 14.79 -7.12 1.81
N ILE A 37 15.40 -6.98 0.62
CA ILE A 37 14.74 -6.41 -0.56
C ILE A 37 13.55 -7.29 -0.98
N LEU A 38 13.73 -8.62 -1.02
CA LEU A 38 12.65 -9.53 -1.39
C LEU A 38 11.49 -9.48 -0.38
N ALA A 39 11.80 -9.39 0.91
CA ALA A 39 10.80 -9.24 1.97
C ALA A 39 9.99 -7.94 1.79
N ASP A 40 10.66 -6.81 1.56
CA ASP A 40 10.00 -5.53 1.29
C ASP A 40 9.10 -5.58 0.04
N MET A 41 9.58 -6.19 -1.04
CA MET A 41 8.78 -6.40 -2.25
C MET A 41 7.52 -7.21 -1.99
N ALA A 42 7.59 -8.25 -1.14
CA ALA A 42 6.44 -9.07 -0.79
C ALA A 42 5.40 -8.28 0.03
N ASP A 43 5.84 -7.44 0.97
CA ASP A 43 4.96 -6.58 1.76
C ASP A 43 4.27 -5.52 0.89
N VAL A 44 5.01 -4.86 0.00
CA VAL A 44 4.46 -3.91 -0.97
C VAL A 44 3.47 -4.60 -1.90
N TYR A 45 3.82 -5.76 -2.46
CA TYR A 45 2.93 -6.51 -3.36
C TYR A 45 1.60 -6.86 -2.66
N LYS A 46 1.65 -7.34 -1.42
CA LYS A 46 0.46 -7.65 -0.63
C LYS A 46 -0.44 -6.43 -0.46
N LEU A 47 0.15 -5.26 -0.20
CA LEU A 47 -0.59 -3.99 -0.11
C LEU A 47 -1.23 -3.61 -1.44
N LEU A 48 -0.52 -3.75 -2.56
CA LEU A 48 -1.05 -3.43 -3.90
C LEU A 48 -2.20 -4.36 -4.32
N VAL A 49 -2.14 -5.65 -3.97
CA VAL A 49 -3.25 -6.59 -4.19
C VAL A 49 -4.51 -6.13 -3.44
N GLN A 50 -4.37 -5.76 -2.17
CA GLN A 50 -5.51 -5.26 -1.38
C GLN A 50 -6.03 -3.92 -1.94
N LEU A 51 -5.12 -3.05 -2.40
CA LEU A 51 -5.47 -1.79 -3.03
C LEU A 51 -6.32 -1.99 -4.28
N LYS A 52 -6.00 -3.01 -5.09
CA LYS A 52 -6.77 -3.37 -6.28
C LYS A 52 -8.18 -3.86 -5.96
N VAL A 53 -8.33 -4.66 -4.90
CA VAL A 53 -9.65 -5.09 -4.40
C VAL A 53 -10.52 -3.88 -4.03
N VAL A 54 -9.95 -2.89 -3.34
CA VAL A 54 -10.66 -1.66 -2.98
C VAL A 54 -11.01 -0.82 -4.22
N GLU A 55 -10.08 -0.67 -5.17
CA GLU A 55 -10.34 0.06 -6.42
C GLU A 55 -11.52 -0.52 -7.20
N ASP A 56 -11.53 -1.83 -7.40
CA ASP A 56 -12.60 -2.52 -8.13
C ASP A 56 -13.93 -2.46 -7.35
N GLY A 57 -13.88 -2.50 -6.02
CA GLY A 57 -15.06 -2.33 -5.17
C GLY A 57 -15.64 -0.91 -5.22
N ILE A 58 -14.81 0.13 -5.29
CA ILE A 58 -15.24 1.53 -5.49
C ILE A 58 -15.92 1.68 -6.85
N LEU A 59 -15.39 1.05 -7.91
CA LEU A 59 -16.01 1.04 -9.24
C LEU A 59 -17.37 0.34 -9.23
N LYS A 60 -17.48 -0.83 -8.59
CA LYS A 60 -18.76 -1.54 -8.42
C LYS A 60 -19.78 -0.70 -7.65
N LEU A 61 -19.35 -0.01 -6.59
CA LEU A 61 -20.22 0.88 -5.81
C LEU A 61 -20.74 2.06 -6.65
N ARG A 62 -19.89 2.67 -7.48
CA ARG A 62 -20.30 3.75 -8.40
C ARG A 62 -21.34 3.26 -9.41
N ASN A 63 -21.14 2.06 -9.94
CA ASN A 63 -21.91 1.52 -11.06
C ASN A 63 -23.13 0.69 -10.63
N ALA A 64 -23.44 0.62 -9.33
CA ALA A 64 -24.63 -0.07 -8.84
C ALA A 64 -25.89 0.51 -9.50
N GLY A 65 -26.76 -0.37 -10.02
CA GLY A 65 -27.94 0.03 -10.80
C GLY A 65 -29.21 0.21 -9.99
N ASN A 66 -29.23 -0.22 -8.72
CA ASN A 66 -30.35 -0.09 -7.80
C ASN A 66 -29.85 0.01 -6.34
N GLU A 67 -30.72 0.44 -5.43
CA GLU A 67 -30.34 0.70 -4.04
C GLU A 67 -29.96 -0.57 -3.27
N GLN A 68 -30.57 -1.70 -3.61
CA GLN A 68 -30.26 -2.99 -2.98
C GLN A 68 -28.82 -3.41 -3.29
N ASP A 69 -28.44 -3.40 -4.57
CA ASP A 69 -27.09 -3.69 -5.03
C ASP A 69 -26.09 -2.67 -4.45
N LEU A 70 -26.45 -1.39 -4.42
CA LEU A 70 -25.60 -0.36 -3.82
C LEU A 70 -25.29 -0.67 -2.33
N GLY A 71 -26.32 -1.05 -1.57
CA GLY A 71 -26.15 -1.47 -0.17
C GLY A 71 -25.28 -2.72 -0.02
N ILE A 72 -25.44 -3.71 -0.93
CA ILE A 72 -24.62 -4.93 -0.94
C ILE A 72 -23.15 -4.60 -1.24
N GLN A 73 -22.88 -3.81 -2.28
CA GLN A 73 -21.52 -3.41 -2.66
C GLN A 73 -20.85 -2.60 -1.54
N TYR A 74 -21.58 -1.70 -0.89
CA TYR A 74 -21.03 -0.92 0.22
C TYR A 74 -20.67 -1.78 1.43
N LYS A 75 -21.55 -2.72 1.81
CA LYS A 75 -21.30 -3.66 2.92
C LYS A 75 -20.09 -4.56 2.63
N ALA A 76 -19.89 -4.96 1.38
CA ALA A 76 -18.71 -5.74 0.97
C ALA A 76 -17.44 -4.89 0.90
N LEU A 77 -17.53 -3.63 0.44
CA LEU A 77 -16.37 -2.75 0.29
C LEU A 77 -15.82 -2.26 1.63
N LYS A 78 -16.69 -1.96 2.60
CA LYS A 78 -16.29 -1.37 3.89
C LYS A 78 -15.17 -2.15 4.62
N PRO A 79 -15.27 -3.47 4.84
CA PRO A 79 -14.19 -4.22 5.48
C PRO A 79 -12.90 -4.25 4.66
N GLU A 80 -12.98 -4.24 3.32
CA GLU A 80 -11.79 -4.21 2.45
C GLU A 80 -11.05 -2.88 2.54
N VAL A 81 -11.79 -1.77 2.68
CA VAL A 81 -11.23 -0.43 2.94
C VAL A 81 -10.58 -0.36 4.32
N ASP A 82 -11.19 -0.96 5.34
CA ASP A 82 -10.62 -0.99 6.69
C ASP A 82 -9.35 -1.85 6.75
N LYS A 83 -9.34 -3.00 6.06
CA LYS A 83 -8.16 -3.85 5.91
C LYS A 83 -7.03 -3.13 5.19
N LEU A 84 -7.32 -2.47 4.06
CA LEU A 84 -6.35 -1.64 3.35
C LEU A 84 -5.77 -0.56 4.25
N ASN A 85 -6.61 0.10 5.04
CA ASN A 85 -6.18 1.18 5.93
C ASN A 85 -5.19 0.72 7.00
N ILE A 86 -5.40 -0.47 7.57
CA ILE A 86 -4.46 -1.07 8.52
C ILE A 86 -3.12 -1.36 7.84
N MET A 87 -3.15 -1.93 6.63
CA MET A 87 -1.93 -2.26 5.89
C MET A 87 -1.16 -1.00 5.48
N ALA A 88 -1.86 0.02 4.97
CA ALA A 88 -1.27 1.30 4.62
C ALA A 88 -0.73 2.05 5.85
N ALA A 89 -1.40 1.95 7.01
CA ALA A 89 -0.89 2.51 8.27
C ALA A 89 0.45 1.90 8.69
N LYS A 90 0.61 0.58 8.53
CA LYS A 90 1.88 -0.11 8.80
C LYS A 90 2.97 0.35 7.86
N ARG A 91 2.70 0.37 6.54
CA ARG A 91 3.66 0.86 5.55
C ARG A 91 4.08 2.31 5.81
N GLN A 92 3.15 3.18 6.19
CA GLN A 92 3.43 4.56 6.57
C GLN A 92 4.42 4.69 7.74
N GLN A 93 4.47 3.72 8.66
CA GLN A 93 5.44 3.73 9.76
C GLN A 93 6.84 3.29 9.31
N GLU A 94 6.93 2.47 8.26
CA GLU A 94 8.18 1.94 7.73
C GLU A 94 8.91 2.92 6.80
N LEU A 95 8.14 3.76 6.10
CA LEU A 95 8.66 4.81 5.21
C LEU A 95 9.60 5.74 5.97
N LYS A 96 10.79 5.98 5.40
CA LYS A 96 11.83 6.81 6.04
C LYS A 96 11.64 8.29 5.78
N ASP A 97 11.31 8.65 4.55
CA ASP A 97 11.06 10.04 4.17
C ASP A 97 9.72 10.54 4.72
N VAL A 98 9.75 11.69 5.39
CA VAL A 98 8.56 12.28 6.02
C VAL A 98 7.52 12.71 4.97
N GLY A 99 7.97 13.20 3.82
CA GLY A 99 7.09 13.58 2.71
C GLY A 99 6.24 12.39 2.22
N HIS A 100 6.85 11.23 2.01
CA HIS A 100 6.12 10.02 1.63
C HIS A 100 5.16 9.53 2.73
N ARG A 101 5.54 9.69 4.00
CA ARG A 101 4.64 9.37 5.14
C ARG A 101 3.40 10.25 5.14
N ASP A 102 3.58 11.55 4.91
CA ASP A 102 2.48 12.52 4.88
C ASP A 102 1.58 12.33 3.66
N GLN A 103 2.17 12.02 2.49
CA GLN A 103 1.40 11.65 1.29
C GLN A 103 0.54 10.41 1.53
N MET A 104 1.08 9.37 2.17
CA MET A 104 0.32 8.19 2.54
C MET A 104 -0.80 8.52 3.54
N ALA A 105 -0.51 9.33 4.57
CA ALA A 105 -1.50 9.74 5.55
C ALA A 105 -2.67 10.51 4.90
N ALA A 106 -2.35 11.47 4.03
CA ALA A 106 -3.34 12.28 3.32
C ALA A 106 -4.21 11.43 2.39
N ALA A 107 -3.59 10.55 1.59
CA ALA A 107 -4.31 9.67 0.67
C ALA A 107 -5.24 8.69 1.41
N ARG A 108 -4.78 8.11 2.53
CA ARG A 108 -5.63 7.31 3.43
C ARG A 108 -6.81 8.12 3.97
N GLY A 109 -6.55 9.34 4.46
CA GLY A 109 -7.60 10.22 4.99
C GLY A 109 -8.70 10.51 3.96
N ILE A 110 -8.33 10.82 2.72
CA ILE A 110 -9.27 11.03 1.61
C ILE A 110 -10.07 9.76 1.32
N LEU A 111 -9.40 8.60 1.25
CA LEU A 111 -10.06 7.31 1.02
C LEU A 111 -11.13 7.03 2.08
N GLN A 112 -10.75 7.10 3.36
CA GLN A 112 -11.65 6.89 4.50
C GLN A 112 -12.86 7.83 4.47
N LYS A 113 -12.62 9.11 4.18
CA LYS A 113 -13.66 10.14 4.15
C LYS A 113 -14.63 9.95 2.97
N ASN A 114 -14.09 9.68 1.78
CA ASN A 114 -14.87 9.77 0.55
C ASN A 114 -15.64 8.48 0.21
N VAL A 115 -15.28 7.31 0.77
CA VAL A 115 -16.02 6.06 0.54
C VAL A 115 -17.49 6.15 1.00
N PRO A 116 -17.81 6.61 2.22
CA PRO A 116 -19.19 6.86 2.63
C PRO A 116 -19.90 7.93 1.79
N ILE A 117 -19.18 8.98 1.39
CA ILE A 117 -19.73 10.06 0.57
C ILE A 117 -20.11 9.53 -0.82
N LEU A 118 -19.28 8.68 -1.43
CA LEU A 118 -19.60 8.02 -2.70
C LEU A 118 -20.87 7.18 -2.59
N TYR A 119 -21.05 6.44 -1.49
CA TYR A 119 -22.29 5.69 -1.25
C TYR A 119 -23.51 6.61 -1.29
N THR A 120 -23.51 7.71 -0.53
CA THR A 120 -24.63 8.66 -0.51
C THR A 120 -24.85 9.36 -1.86
N ALA A 121 -23.77 9.68 -2.59
CA ALA A 121 -23.87 10.32 -3.90
C ALA A 121 -24.42 9.35 -4.96
N SER A 122 -24.00 8.09 -4.93
CA SER A 122 -24.56 7.03 -5.77
C SER A 122 -26.04 6.80 -5.45
N GLN A 123 -26.43 6.81 -4.17
CA GLN A 123 -27.81 6.66 -3.75
C GLN A 123 -28.69 7.81 -4.29
N ALA A 124 -28.25 9.06 -4.14
CA ALA A 124 -28.96 10.22 -4.67
C ALA A 124 -29.15 10.15 -6.20
N CYS A 125 -28.17 9.61 -6.94
CA CYS A 125 -28.28 9.40 -8.38
C CYS A 125 -29.35 8.34 -8.75
N LEU A 126 -29.54 7.33 -7.90
CA LEU A 126 -30.56 6.30 -8.11
C LEU A 126 -31.97 6.81 -7.79
N GLN A 127 -32.09 7.65 -6.76
CA GLN A 127 -33.36 8.25 -6.35
C GLN A 127 -33.81 9.37 -7.30
N HIS A 128 -32.86 10.07 -7.92
CA HIS A 128 -33.12 11.19 -8.82
C HIS A 128 -32.34 11.07 -10.14
N PRO A 129 -32.70 10.11 -11.03
CA PRO A 129 -31.93 9.79 -12.23
C PRO A 129 -31.80 10.93 -13.24
N ASP A 130 -32.76 11.85 -13.25
CA ASP A 130 -32.84 12.96 -14.20
C ASP A 130 -31.98 14.18 -13.79
N VAL A 131 -31.46 14.19 -12.56
CA VAL A 131 -30.68 15.31 -12.03
C VAL A 131 -29.20 15.12 -12.38
N ALA A 132 -28.78 15.76 -13.48
CA ALA A 132 -27.39 15.70 -13.97
C ALA A 132 -26.34 16.14 -12.93
N ALA A 133 -26.69 17.09 -12.04
CA ALA A 133 -25.81 17.57 -10.99
C ALA A 133 -25.37 16.47 -10.01
N TYR A 134 -26.26 15.52 -9.68
CA TYR A 134 -25.89 14.40 -8.80
C TYR A 134 -24.92 13.43 -9.48
N LYS A 135 -25.10 13.17 -10.78
CA LYS A 135 -24.16 12.35 -11.56
C LYS A 135 -22.77 12.99 -11.58
N ALA A 136 -22.70 14.29 -11.85
CA ALA A 136 -21.45 15.05 -11.82
C ALA A 136 -20.78 15.01 -10.43
N ASN A 137 -21.56 15.18 -9.36
CA ASN A 137 -21.05 15.08 -7.98
C ASN A 137 -20.46 13.69 -7.69
N ARG A 138 -21.21 12.61 -7.99
CA ARG A 138 -20.75 11.22 -7.83
C ARG A 138 -19.45 10.96 -8.58
N ASP A 139 -19.36 11.42 -9.83
CA ASP A 139 -18.19 11.19 -10.68
C ASP A 139 -16.96 11.98 -10.18
N LEU A 140 -17.15 13.19 -9.64
CA LEU A 140 -16.08 13.94 -8.97
C LEU A 140 -15.56 13.22 -7.72
N ILE A 141 -16.45 12.73 -6.85
CA ILE A 141 -16.06 11.97 -5.66
C ILE A 141 -15.32 10.69 -6.05
N TYR A 142 -15.81 9.98 -7.07
CA TYR A 142 -15.15 8.79 -7.61
C TYR A 142 -13.73 9.11 -8.11
N LYS A 143 -13.55 10.21 -8.84
CA LYS A 143 -12.22 10.65 -9.32
C LYS A 143 -11.28 10.96 -8.16
N GLN A 144 -11.74 11.61 -7.10
CA GLN A 144 -10.94 11.86 -5.90
C GLN A 144 -10.53 10.56 -5.20
N LEU A 145 -11.43 9.56 -5.16
CA LEU A 145 -11.13 8.24 -4.62
C LEU A 145 -10.08 7.51 -5.45
N GLN A 146 -10.18 7.55 -6.79
CA GLN A 146 -9.14 6.98 -7.66
C GLN A 146 -7.78 7.65 -7.42
N GLN A 147 -7.75 8.98 -7.29
CA GLN A 147 -6.52 9.71 -6.96
C GLN A 147 -5.94 9.31 -5.61
N ALA A 148 -6.77 9.11 -4.59
CA ALA A 148 -6.33 8.61 -3.29
C ALA A 148 -5.78 7.18 -3.36
N VAL A 149 -6.41 6.29 -4.12
CA VAL A 149 -5.91 4.93 -4.37
C VAL A 149 -4.53 4.99 -5.05
N THR A 150 -4.39 5.80 -6.11
CA THR A 150 -3.08 6.01 -6.77
C THR A 150 -2.05 6.61 -5.81
N GLY A 151 -2.44 7.56 -4.96
CA GLY A 151 -1.57 8.17 -3.96
C GLY A 151 -1.03 7.16 -2.95
N ILE A 152 -1.87 6.24 -2.48
CA ILE A 152 -1.43 5.14 -1.60
C ILE A 152 -0.45 4.23 -2.35
N SER A 153 -0.74 3.86 -3.60
CA SER A 153 0.15 3.03 -4.43
C SER A 153 1.54 3.64 -4.60
N ASN A 154 1.59 4.93 -4.92
CA ASN A 154 2.84 5.65 -5.18
C ASN A 154 3.67 5.78 -3.90
N ALA A 155 3.04 6.20 -2.80
CA ALA A 155 3.74 6.34 -1.52
C ALA A 155 4.19 4.98 -0.95
N ALA A 156 3.46 3.89 -1.20
CA ALA A 156 3.83 2.54 -0.75
C ALA A 156 5.13 2.03 -1.39
N GLN A 157 5.34 2.36 -2.67
CA GLN A 157 6.47 1.94 -3.49
C GLN A 157 7.65 2.91 -3.42
N ALA A 158 7.52 4.00 -2.67
CA ALA A 158 8.56 4.99 -2.55
C ALA A 158 9.80 4.39 -1.86
N THR A 159 10.92 4.41 -2.56
CA THR A 159 12.22 4.01 -2.02
C THR A 159 12.85 5.19 -1.27
N ALA A 160 13.62 4.90 -0.22
CA ALA A 160 14.49 5.91 0.38
C ALA A 160 15.46 6.43 -0.71
N SER A 161 15.34 7.72 -1.03
CA SER A 161 16.32 8.45 -1.86
C SER A 161 17.46 8.93 -0.98
#